data_AF-A0A3N9NPR0-F1
#
_entry.id   AF-A0A3N9NPR0-F1
#
_cell.length_a   1.000
_cell.length_b   1.000
_cell.length_c   1.000
_cell.angle_alpha   90.00
_cell.angle_beta   90.00
_cell.angle_gamma   90.00
#
_symmetry.space_group_name_H-M   'P 1'
#
loop_
_entity.id
_entity.type
_entity.pdbx_description
1 polymer ?
#
loop_
_entity_poly.entity_id
_entity_poly.type
_entity_poly.pdbx_seq_one_letter_code
_entity_poly.pdbx_strand_id
1 'polypeptide(L)'
;MMKTTTIQSLKRIDYKLFGTLLILGLLPTIYTTVRIFFLGSMPGDWGYNIASQLAWVNVIYEVIQEALILPMFYFLGKSLANKKDFANKIRTGLALTAGIYTAMSLLLIIFIRPMLVFMSLQTDLIGATATYIRLESIGLTFSTSVKFLMLVLITMKKESYLFLILGGQMVMSVILDTFLVSGLSFSLQIGVNGIALTNILPESV
;
A
#
# COMPACT_ATOMS: atom_id res chain seq x y z
N MET A 1 40.38 17.92 13.69
CA MET A 1 40.65 17.01 12.55
C MET A 1 39.43 16.11 12.27
N MET A 2 38.24 16.69 12.03
CA MET A 2 36.94 15.96 12.03
C MET A 2 35.95 16.49 10.97
N LYS A 3 36.44 16.98 9.82
CA LYS A 3 35.59 17.50 8.72
C LYS A 3 35.64 16.67 7.44
N THR A 4 36.62 15.77 7.30
CA THR A 4 36.82 14.94 6.10
C THR A 4 35.94 13.69 6.06
N THR A 5 35.49 13.21 7.22
CA THR A 5 34.70 11.97 7.35
C THR A 5 33.30 12.08 6.76
N THR A 6 32.62 13.23 6.91
CA THR A 6 31.23 13.40 6.44
C THR A 6 31.12 13.42 4.91
N ILE A 7 32.03 14.14 4.24
CA ILE A 7 32.06 14.25 2.77
C ILE A 7 32.43 12.91 2.13
N GLN A 8 33.31 12.14 2.76
CA GLN A 8 33.67 10.80 2.31
C GLN A 8 32.52 9.80 2.49
N SER A 9 31.75 9.91 3.58
CA SER A 9 30.55 9.09 3.78
C SER A 9 29.43 9.40 2.79
N LEU A 10 29.21 10.68 2.44
CA LEU A 10 28.22 11.06 1.41
C LEU A 10 28.55 10.41 0.06
N LYS A 11 29.82 10.40 -0.36
CA LYS A 11 30.24 9.78 -1.62
C LYS A 11 30.02 8.26 -1.69
N ARG A 12 29.77 7.58 -0.56
CA ARG A 12 29.48 6.14 -0.52
C ARG A 12 28.00 5.82 -0.75
N ILE A 13 27.13 6.83 -0.78
CA ILE A 13 25.70 6.64 -1.03
C ILE A 13 25.49 6.27 -2.49
N ASP A 14 24.68 5.24 -2.72
CA ASP A 14 24.20 4.90 -4.06
C ASP A 14 23.12 5.92 -4.46
N TYR A 15 23.54 7.06 -5.02
CA TYR A 15 22.65 8.16 -5.38
C TYR A 15 21.56 7.77 -6.37
N LYS A 16 21.80 6.74 -7.19
CA LYS A 16 20.84 6.23 -8.17
C LYS A 16 19.71 5.46 -7.47
N LEU A 17 20.07 4.55 -6.55
CA LEU A 17 19.11 3.86 -5.71
C LEU A 17 18.37 4.85 -4.79
N PHE A 18 19.09 5.81 -4.21
CA PHE A 18 18.50 6.85 -3.37
C PHE A 18 17.45 7.68 -4.12
N GLY A 19 17.76 8.15 -5.33
CA GLY A 19 16.80 8.85 -6.19
C GLY A 19 15.60 7.97 -6.54
N THR A 20 15.82 6.68 -6.80
CA THR A 20 14.75 5.71 -7.06
C THR A 20 13.82 5.56 -5.86
N LEU A 21 14.37 5.42 -4.65
CA LEU A 21 13.60 5.34 -3.41
C LEU A 21 12.83 6.63 -3.12
N LEU A 22 13.42 7.79 -3.41
CA LEU A 22 12.72 9.08 -3.29
C LEU A 22 11.50 9.15 -4.21
N ILE A 23 11.64 8.78 -5.48
CA ILE A 23 10.53 8.77 -6.43
C ILE A 23 9.46 7.76 -6.01
N LEU A 24 9.88 6.59 -5.52
CA LEU A 24 9.00 5.55 -5.01
C LEU A 24 8.15 6.02 -3.82
N GLY A 25 8.66 6.89 -2.95
CA GLY A 25 7.85 7.45 -1.85
C GLY A 25 7.04 8.69 -2.25
N LEU A 26 7.61 9.54 -3.11
CA LEU A 26 7.02 10.85 -3.44
C LEU A 26 5.82 10.75 -4.38
N LEU A 27 5.89 9.90 -5.41
CA LEU A 27 4.79 9.77 -6.39
C LEU A 27 3.50 9.22 -5.76
N PRO A 28 3.52 8.12 -4.99
CA PRO A 28 2.35 7.65 -4.26
C PRO A 28 1.76 8.71 -3.32
N THR A 29 2.62 9.43 -2.59
CA THR A 29 2.18 10.47 -1.65
C THR A 29 1.43 11.62 -2.35
N ILE A 30 1.91 12.05 -3.52
CA ILE A 30 1.20 13.06 -4.32
C ILE A 30 -0.15 12.51 -4.78
N TYR A 31 -0.17 11.27 -5.27
CA TYR A 31 -1.39 10.63 -5.74
C TYR A 31 -2.45 10.51 -4.64
N THR A 32 -2.09 9.98 -3.47
CA THR A 32 -3.01 9.83 -2.34
C THR A 32 -3.53 11.18 -1.86
N THR A 33 -2.69 12.22 -1.87
CA THR A 33 -3.12 13.59 -1.54
C THR A 33 -4.20 14.09 -2.50
N VAL A 34 -3.97 13.93 -3.81
CA VAL A 34 -4.94 14.33 -4.84
C VAL A 34 -6.23 13.50 -4.71
N ARG A 35 -6.12 12.21 -4.44
CA ARG A 35 -7.26 11.30 -4.22
C ARG A 35 -8.12 11.72 -3.03
N ILE A 36 -7.49 12.04 -1.90
CA ILE A 36 -8.19 12.52 -0.68
C ILE A 36 -8.90 13.85 -0.96
N PHE A 37 -8.27 14.76 -1.73
CA PHE A 37 -8.91 16.01 -2.13
C PHE A 37 -10.17 15.78 -2.96
N PHE A 38 -10.13 14.88 -3.95
CA PHE A 38 -11.31 14.53 -4.75
C PHE A 38 -12.41 13.85 -3.92
N LEU A 39 -12.03 12.95 -3.01
CA LEU A 39 -12.94 12.32 -2.05
C LEU A 39 -13.71 13.34 -1.21
N GLY A 40 -13.04 14.41 -0.79
CA GLY A 40 -13.64 15.48 -0.02
C GLY A 40 -14.57 16.40 -0.80
N SER A 41 -14.50 16.39 -2.14
CA SER A 41 -15.33 17.21 -3.02
C SER A 41 -16.64 16.56 -3.44
N MET A 42 -16.90 15.31 -3.03
CA MET A 42 -18.15 14.60 -3.33
C MET A 42 -19.33 15.12 -2.49
N PRO A 43 -20.56 15.19 -3.05
CA PRO A 43 -21.72 15.67 -2.31
C PRO A 43 -22.09 14.75 -1.14
N GLY A 44 -22.09 15.30 0.07
CA GLY A 44 -22.44 14.66 1.34
C GLY A 44 -21.22 14.34 2.23
N ASP A 45 -21.33 14.55 3.54
CA ASP A 45 -20.25 14.34 4.56
C ASP A 45 -19.78 12.88 4.72
N TRP A 46 -20.23 11.98 3.84
CA TRP A 46 -20.08 10.54 3.94
C TRP A 46 -18.66 10.07 3.58
N GLY A 47 -18.03 10.70 2.59
CA GLY A 47 -16.68 10.33 2.10
C GLY A 47 -15.59 10.56 3.14
N TYR A 48 -15.57 11.72 3.80
CA TYR A 48 -14.61 12.03 4.87
C TYR A 48 -14.83 11.16 6.12
N ASN A 49 -16.08 10.92 6.50
CA ASN A 49 -16.39 10.09 7.66
C ASN A 49 -15.97 8.64 7.43
N ILE A 50 -16.10 8.08 6.22
CA ILE A 50 -15.59 6.74 5.91
C ILE A 50 -14.05 6.72 5.83
N ALA A 51 -13.43 7.70 5.16
CA ALA A 51 -11.98 7.77 5.01
C ALA A 51 -11.25 7.90 6.35
N SER A 52 -11.78 8.69 7.29
CA SER A 52 -11.23 8.80 8.65
C SER A 52 -11.27 7.47 9.42
N GLN A 53 -12.33 6.67 9.23
CA GLN A 53 -12.46 5.34 9.81
C GLN A 53 -11.57 4.30 9.12
N LEU A 54 -10.99 4.61 7.96
CA LEU A 54 -10.00 3.76 7.32
C LEU A 54 -8.60 3.95 7.89
N ALA A 55 -8.30 5.13 8.41
CA ALA A 55 -6.95 5.51 8.83
C ALA A 55 -6.37 4.52 9.86
N TRP A 56 -7.16 4.11 10.86
CA TRP A 56 -6.68 3.16 11.87
C TRP A 56 -6.46 1.76 11.32
N VAL A 57 -7.28 1.33 10.33
CA VAL A 57 -7.09 0.04 9.65
C VAL A 57 -5.75 0.07 8.90
N ASN A 58 -5.49 1.15 8.16
CA ASN A 58 -4.24 1.34 7.42
C ASN A 58 -3.03 1.35 8.36
N VAL A 59 -3.11 2.02 9.51
CA VAL A 59 -2.03 2.02 10.52
C VAL A 59 -1.72 0.61 11.02
N ILE A 60 -2.73 -0.23 11.28
CA ILE A 60 -2.48 -1.61 11.71
C ILE A 60 -1.74 -2.39 10.61
N TYR A 61 -2.18 -2.26 9.37
CA TYR A 61 -1.54 -2.91 8.23
C TYR A 61 -0.11 -2.42 8.01
N GLU A 62 0.16 -1.13 8.20
CA GLU A 62 1.47 -0.50 8.10
C GLU A 62 2.44 -1.05 9.16
N VAL A 63 2.02 -1.09 10.43
CA VAL A 63 2.85 -1.61 11.53
C VAL A 63 3.24 -3.07 11.29
N ILE A 64 2.30 -3.91 10.85
CA ILE A 64 2.60 -5.30 10.47
C ILE A 64 3.57 -5.34 9.29
N GLN A 65 3.40 -4.43 8.33
CA GLN A 65 4.24 -4.35 7.14
C GLN A 65 5.68 -4.08 7.51
N GLU A 66 5.91 -3.04 8.31
CA GLU A 66 7.24 -2.63 8.73
C GLU A 66 7.93 -3.70 9.57
N ALA A 67 7.17 -4.36 10.46
CA ALA A 67 7.65 -5.46 11.27
C ALA A 67 8.14 -6.65 10.41
N LEU A 68 7.57 -6.85 9.21
CA LEU A 68 7.96 -7.91 8.28
C LEU A 68 9.04 -7.46 7.28
N ILE A 69 8.93 -6.24 6.75
CA ILE A 69 9.82 -5.71 5.72
C ILE A 69 11.27 -5.66 6.20
N LEU A 70 11.52 -5.18 7.42
CA LEU A 70 12.88 -5.00 7.92
C LEU A 70 13.64 -6.33 8.08
N PRO A 71 13.10 -7.37 8.76
CA PRO A 71 13.73 -8.68 8.80
C PRO A 71 13.90 -9.31 7.42
N MET A 72 12.89 -9.19 6.55
CA MET A 72 12.94 -9.78 5.21
C MET A 72 14.01 -9.14 4.34
N PHE A 73 14.18 -7.82 4.42
CA PHE A 73 15.25 -7.10 3.74
C PHE A 73 16.63 -7.66 4.14
N TYR A 74 16.85 -7.86 5.45
CA TYR A 74 18.09 -8.45 5.96
C TYR A 74 18.31 -9.89 5.45
N PHE A 75 17.29 -10.76 5.54
CA PHE A 75 17.43 -12.15 5.12
C PHE A 75 17.69 -12.31 3.63
N LEU A 76 16.99 -11.53 2.80
CA LEU A 76 17.16 -11.52 1.35
C LEU A 76 18.55 -10.99 0.97
N GLY A 77 18.99 -9.90 1.60
CA GLY A 77 20.32 -9.32 1.40
C GLY A 77 21.44 -10.32 1.70
N LYS A 78 21.32 -11.09 2.78
CA LYS A 78 22.32 -12.12 3.14
C LYS A 78 22.40 -13.26 2.13
N SER A 79 21.30 -13.60 1.46
CA SER A 79 21.24 -14.69 0.47
C SER A 79 21.60 -14.30 -0.96
N LEU A 80 21.88 -13.02 -1.26
CA LEU A 80 22.15 -12.55 -2.62
C LEU A 80 23.24 -13.36 -3.37
N ALA A 81 24.23 -13.87 -2.65
CA ALA A 81 25.33 -14.64 -3.23
C ALA A 81 24.91 -16.05 -3.72
N ASN A 82 23.86 -16.65 -3.13
CA ASN A 82 23.42 -17.99 -3.46
C ASN A 82 22.01 -17.95 -4.07
N LYS A 83 21.93 -18.12 -5.40
CA LYS A 83 20.66 -18.07 -6.15
C LYS A 83 19.59 -19.04 -5.63
N LYS A 84 19.98 -20.25 -5.20
CA LYS A 84 19.02 -21.27 -4.73
C LYS A 84 18.46 -20.90 -3.36
N ASP A 85 19.32 -20.47 -2.44
CA ASP A 85 18.89 -19.99 -1.11
C ASP A 85 18.05 -18.71 -1.23
N PHE A 86 18.44 -17.79 -2.10
CA PHE A 86 17.71 -16.56 -2.39
C PHE A 86 16.30 -16.84 -2.92
N ALA A 87 16.17 -17.71 -3.93
CA ALA A 87 14.87 -18.09 -4.48
C ALA A 87 13.99 -18.79 -3.43
N ASN A 88 14.57 -19.61 -2.55
CA ASN A 88 13.82 -20.25 -1.47
C ASN A 88 13.31 -19.22 -0.46
N LYS A 89 14.15 -18.26 -0.06
CA LYS A 89 13.76 -17.17 0.84
C LYS A 89 12.71 -16.23 0.25
N ILE A 90 12.75 -15.97 -1.05
CA ILE A 90 11.68 -15.24 -1.74
C ILE A 90 10.36 -16.00 -1.62
N ARG A 91 10.35 -17.32 -1.90
CA ARG A 91 9.13 -18.14 -1.83
C ARG A 91 8.57 -18.22 -0.42
N THR A 92 9.41 -18.57 0.55
CA THR A 92 9.01 -18.64 1.96
C THR A 92 8.59 -17.27 2.49
N GLY A 93 9.30 -16.23 2.09
CA GLY A 93 8.97 -14.84 2.41
C GLY A 93 7.61 -14.42 1.89
N LEU A 94 7.35 -14.65 0.60
CA LEU A 94 6.07 -14.34 -0.02
C LEU A 94 4.93 -15.13 0.65
N ALA A 95 5.12 -16.42 0.89
CA ALA A 95 4.12 -17.26 1.55
C ALA A 95 3.84 -16.81 2.98
N LEU A 96 4.87 -16.46 3.75
CA LEU A 96 4.73 -15.92 5.11
C LEU A 96 3.98 -14.59 5.10
N THR A 97 4.38 -13.67 4.22
CA THR A 97 3.78 -12.34 4.12
C THR A 97 2.31 -12.45 3.70
N ALA A 98 2.02 -13.21 2.66
CA ALA A 98 0.65 -13.46 2.21
C ALA A 98 -0.19 -14.16 3.28
N GLY A 99 0.37 -15.14 3.99
CA GLY A 99 -0.32 -15.86 5.07
C GLY A 99 -0.70 -14.95 6.24
N ILE A 100 0.23 -14.12 6.71
CA ILE A 100 -0.02 -13.17 7.81
C ILE A 100 -1.08 -12.15 7.40
N TYR A 101 -0.97 -11.57 6.20
CA TYR A 101 -1.93 -10.57 5.72
C TYR A 101 -3.31 -11.14 5.45
N THR A 102 -3.39 -12.36 4.92
CA THR A 102 -4.67 -13.06 4.73
C THR A 102 -5.33 -13.34 6.07
N ALA A 103 -4.56 -13.83 7.06
CA ALA A 103 -5.09 -14.04 8.40
C ALA A 103 -5.60 -12.74 9.03
N MET A 104 -4.84 -11.65 8.89
CA MET A 104 -5.25 -10.32 9.34
C MET A 104 -6.52 -9.83 8.64
N SER A 105 -6.61 -10.03 7.32
CA SER A 105 -7.78 -9.65 6.54
C SER A 105 -9.03 -10.40 6.98
N LEU A 106 -8.92 -11.72 7.20
CA LEU A 106 -10.03 -12.53 7.70
C LEU A 106 -10.51 -12.06 9.07
N LEU A 107 -9.58 -11.76 9.98
CA LEU A 107 -9.92 -11.20 11.30
C LEU A 107 -10.67 -9.88 11.16
N LEU A 108 -10.19 -8.95 10.34
CA LEU A 108 -10.89 -7.69 10.11
C LEU A 108 -12.28 -7.91 9.50
N ILE A 109 -12.41 -8.74 8.47
CA ILE A 109 -13.70 -8.98 7.80
C ILE A 109 -14.77 -9.47 8.78
N ILE A 110 -14.37 -10.36 9.71
CA ILE A 110 -15.25 -10.93 10.73
C ILE A 110 -15.58 -9.89 11.81
N PHE A 111 -14.58 -9.18 12.33
CA PHE A 111 -14.72 -8.32 13.51
C PHE A 111 -14.96 -6.83 13.20
N ILE A 112 -15.01 -6.40 11.94
CA ILE A 112 -15.08 -4.96 11.63
C ILE A 112 -16.37 -4.31 12.14
N ARG A 113 -17.52 -4.99 12.05
CA ARG A 113 -18.78 -4.44 12.56
C ARG A 113 -18.74 -4.16 14.07
N PRO A 114 -18.38 -5.12 14.94
CA PRO A 114 -18.28 -4.83 16.37
C PRO A 114 -17.19 -3.80 16.67
N MET A 115 -16.09 -3.75 15.91
CA MET A 115 -15.08 -2.71 16.07
C MET A 115 -15.62 -1.31 15.75
N LEU A 116 -16.39 -1.14 14.67
CA LEU A 116 -17.00 0.14 14.31
C LEU A 116 -18.04 0.62 15.33
N VAL A 117 -18.79 -0.32 15.93
CA VAL A 117 -19.72 -0.02 17.04
C VAL A 117 -18.95 0.43 18.27
N PHE A 118 -17.84 -0.25 18.61
CA PHE A 118 -16.98 0.12 19.73
C PHE A 118 -16.37 1.53 19.55
N MET A 119 -16.08 1.92 18.31
CA MET A 119 -15.59 3.26 17.98
C MET A 119 -16.68 4.35 17.96
N SER A 120 -17.92 4.02 18.36
CA SER A 120 -19.05 4.97 18.44
C SER A 120 -19.37 5.68 17.12
N LEU A 121 -19.26 4.97 16.00
CA LEU A 121 -19.64 5.51 14.70
C LEU A 121 -21.16 5.69 14.61
N GLN A 122 -21.62 6.74 13.91
CA GLN A 122 -23.04 6.96 13.63
C GLN A 122 -23.66 5.71 13.01
N THR A 123 -24.80 5.26 13.55
CA THR A 123 -25.45 3.98 13.20
C THR A 123 -25.71 3.83 11.71
N ASP A 124 -25.99 4.94 11.04
CA ASP A 124 -26.39 5.01 9.64
C ASP A 124 -25.19 4.79 8.69
N LEU A 125 -23.96 4.98 9.19
CA LEU A 125 -22.71 4.81 8.44
C LEU A 125 -22.04 3.45 8.67
N ILE A 126 -22.39 2.71 9.74
CA ILE A 126 -21.72 1.46 10.12
C ILE A 126 -21.81 0.41 9.00
N GLY A 127 -22.98 0.27 8.37
CA GLY A 127 -23.19 -0.73 7.32
C GLY A 127 -22.30 -0.51 6.09
N ALA A 128 -22.22 0.74 5.64
CA ALA A 128 -21.41 1.12 4.50
C ALA A 128 -19.91 1.05 4.79
N THR A 129 -19.49 1.59 5.93
CA THR A 129 -18.09 1.58 6.38
C THR A 129 -17.58 0.15 6.56
N ALA A 130 -18.41 -0.75 7.11
CA ALA A 130 -18.06 -2.16 7.24
C ALA A 130 -17.86 -2.84 5.88
N THR A 131 -18.70 -2.53 4.89
CA THR A 131 -18.60 -3.09 3.54
C THR A 131 -17.35 -2.57 2.83
N TYR A 132 -17.09 -1.27 2.96
CA TYR A 132 -15.89 -0.62 2.44
C TYR A 132 -14.62 -1.27 2.99
N ILE A 133 -14.48 -1.35 4.32
CA ILE A 133 -13.28 -1.89 4.97
C ILE A 133 -13.05 -3.36 4.62
N ARG A 134 -14.12 -4.15 4.42
CA ARG A 134 -14.01 -5.54 3.96
C ARG A 134 -13.37 -5.65 2.57
N LEU A 135 -13.81 -4.80 1.64
CA LEU A 135 -13.25 -4.75 0.29
C LEU A 135 -11.80 -4.23 0.33
N GLU A 136 -11.54 -3.17 1.09
CA GLU A 136 -10.20 -2.61 1.28
C GLU A 136 -9.23 -3.67 1.83
N SER A 137 -9.65 -4.43 2.83
CA SER A 137 -8.84 -5.44 3.49
C SER A 137 -8.34 -6.53 2.53
N ILE A 138 -9.17 -6.90 1.55
CA ILE A 138 -8.79 -7.83 0.47
C ILE A 138 -7.73 -7.17 -0.41
N GLY A 139 -7.95 -5.90 -0.79
CA GLY A 139 -7.02 -5.09 -1.56
C GLY A 139 -5.64 -4.92 -0.92
N LEU A 140 -5.61 -4.65 0.39
CA LEU A 140 -4.38 -4.53 1.17
C LEU A 140 -3.58 -5.84 1.18
N THR A 141 -4.24 -6.99 1.14
CA THR A 141 -3.56 -8.30 1.06
C THR A 141 -2.81 -8.47 -0.26
N PHE A 142 -3.41 -8.07 -1.39
CA PHE A 142 -2.75 -8.09 -2.70
C PHE A 142 -1.65 -7.02 -2.79
N SER A 143 -1.93 -5.80 -2.33
CA SER A 143 -0.99 -4.69 -2.33
C SER A 143 0.29 -5.03 -1.59
N THR A 144 0.18 -5.66 -0.42
CA THR A 144 1.36 -6.11 0.34
C THR A 144 2.18 -7.15 -0.40
N SER A 145 1.54 -8.08 -1.11
CA SER A 145 2.25 -9.09 -1.90
C SER A 145 3.12 -8.43 -2.97
N VAL A 146 2.62 -7.37 -3.61
CA VAL A 146 3.38 -6.55 -4.56
C VAL A 146 4.50 -5.78 -3.86
N LYS A 147 4.24 -5.17 -2.70
CA LYS A 147 5.29 -4.49 -1.90
C LYS A 147 6.42 -5.43 -1.50
N PHE A 148 6.13 -6.69 -1.19
CA PHE A 148 7.16 -7.69 -0.95
C PHE A 148 8.03 -7.94 -2.20
N LEU A 149 7.41 -8.04 -3.39
CA LEU A 149 8.16 -8.17 -4.64
C LEU A 149 9.00 -6.92 -4.94
N MET A 150 8.49 -5.73 -4.65
CA MET A 150 9.24 -4.48 -4.74
C MET A 150 10.47 -4.52 -3.83
N LEU A 151 10.33 -5.00 -2.60
CA LEU A 151 11.44 -5.19 -1.68
C LEU A 151 12.51 -6.15 -2.24
N VAL A 152 12.11 -7.27 -2.84
CA VAL A 152 13.04 -8.19 -3.52
C VAL A 152 13.81 -7.47 -4.64
N LEU A 153 13.13 -6.65 -5.44
CA LEU A 153 13.74 -5.87 -6.53
C LEU A 153 14.69 -4.78 -6.01
N ILE A 154 14.35 -4.13 -4.90
CA ILE A 154 15.22 -3.17 -4.20
C ILE A 154 16.49 -3.89 -3.74
N THR A 155 16.36 -5.06 -3.09
CA THR A 155 17.52 -5.87 -2.66
C THR A 155 18.41 -6.29 -3.83
N MET A 156 17.82 -6.53 -5.01
CA MET A 156 18.56 -6.85 -6.24
C MET A 156 19.09 -5.63 -7.01
N LYS A 157 18.84 -4.40 -6.53
CA LYS A 157 19.16 -3.14 -7.23
C LYS A 157 18.61 -3.07 -8.66
N LYS A 158 17.40 -3.60 -8.89
CA LYS A 158 16.73 -3.64 -10.21
C LYS A 158 15.82 -2.43 -10.44
N GLU A 159 16.40 -1.24 -10.43
CA GLU A 159 15.69 0.04 -10.46
C GLU A 159 14.71 0.21 -11.63
N SER A 160 15.08 -0.20 -12.86
CA SER A 160 14.19 -0.09 -14.02
C SER A 160 12.87 -0.86 -13.84
N TYR A 161 12.92 -2.01 -13.16
CA TYR A 161 11.72 -2.80 -12.87
C TYR A 161 10.87 -2.14 -11.78
N LEU A 162 11.48 -1.46 -10.81
CA LEU A 162 10.76 -0.68 -9.80
C LEU A 162 9.94 0.44 -10.45
N PHE A 163 10.53 1.17 -11.42
CA PHE A 163 9.82 2.22 -12.14
C PHE A 163 8.69 1.68 -13.03
N LEU A 164 8.89 0.54 -13.69
CA LEU A 164 7.85 -0.09 -14.50
C LEU A 164 6.65 -0.52 -13.67
N ILE A 165 6.90 -1.15 -12.51
CA ILE A 165 5.84 -1.58 -11.60
C ILE A 165 5.11 -0.35 -11.03
N LEU A 166 5.85 0.64 -10.51
CA LEU A 166 5.26 1.87 -9.96
C LEU A 166 4.43 2.61 -11.01
N GLY A 167 5.00 2.81 -12.21
CA GLY A 167 4.30 3.49 -13.30
C GLY A 167 3.05 2.72 -13.75
N GLY A 168 3.15 1.40 -13.86
CA GLY A 168 2.01 0.54 -14.14
C GLY A 168 0.91 0.65 -13.10
N GLN A 169 1.25 0.59 -11.81
CA GLN A 169 0.29 0.77 -10.71
C GLN A 169 -0.37 2.15 -10.75
N MET A 170 0.42 3.22 -10.88
CA MET A 170 -0.11 4.59 -10.91
C MET A 170 -1.06 4.81 -12.09
N VAL A 171 -0.69 4.36 -13.29
CA VAL A 171 -1.54 4.47 -14.48
C VAL A 171 -2.83 3.67 -14.29
N MET A 172 -2.72 2.45 -13.77
CA MET A 172 -3.88 1.59 -13.51
C MET A 172 -4.82 2.24 -12.47
N SER A 173 -4.28 2.76 -11.36
CA SER A 173 -5.05 3.45 -10.32
C SER A 173 -5.75 4.69 -10.86
N VAL A 174 -5.05 5.53 -11.64
CA VAL A 174 -5.64 6.73 -12.26
C VAL A 174 -6.75 6.36 -13.24
N ILE A 175 -6.54 5.34 -14.09
CA ILE A 175 -7.56 4.85 -15.03
C ILE A 175 -8.79 4.41 -14.25
N LEU A 176 -8.61 3.57 -13.24
CA LEU A 176 -9.70 2.99 -12.48
C LEU A 176 -10.46 4.01 -11.65
N ASP A 177 -9.77 4.94 -10.97
CA ASP A 177 -10.41 6.03 -10.25
C ASP A 177 -11.17 6.94 -11.25
N THR A 178 -10.65 7.15 -12.46
CA THR A 178 -11.38 7.88 -13.53
C THR A 178 -12.64 7.14 -13.99
N PHE A 179 -12.60 5.81 -14.08
CA PHE A 179 -13.75 4.99 -14.53
C PHE A 179 -14.80 4.74 -13.44
N LEU A 180 -14.39 4.60 -12.18
CA LEU A 180 -15.26 4.17 -11.06
C LEU A 180 -15.71 5.32 -10.16
N VAL A 181 -14.96 6.43 -10.13
CA VAL A 181 -15.12 7.51 -9.13
C VAL A 181 -15.52 8.84 -9.78
N SER A 182 -15.10 9.12 -11.02
CA SER A 182 -15.35 10.42 -11.68
C SER A 182 -16.83 10.68 -12.01
N GLY A 183 -17.23 11.94 -12.14
CA GLY A 183 -18.57 12.34 -12.61
C GLY A 183 -18.74 12.43 -14.14
N LEU A 184 -17.80 11.88 -14.92
CA LEU A 184 -17.83 11.88 -16.39
C LEU A 184 -18.98 11.01 -16.94
N SER A 185 -19.50 11.34 -18.12
CA SER A 185 -20.68 10.72 -18.76
C SER A 185 -20.59 9.21 -19.05
N PHE A 186 -19.42 8.59 -18.83
CA PHE A 186 -19.19 7.14 -18.94
C PHE A 186 -18.86 6.47 -17.59
N SER A 187 -18.93 7.21 -16.48
CA SER A 187 -18.67 6.68 -15.13
C SER A 187 -19.87 5.98 -14.54
N LEU A 188 -19.62 4.87 -13.83
CA LEU A 188 -20.63 4.07 -13.15
C LEU A 188 -21.16 4.68 -11.84
N GLN A 189 -20.64 5.82 -11.39
CA GLN A 189 -21.10 6.58 -10.20
C GLN A 189 -21.30 5.71 -8.92
N ILE A 190 -20.43 4.72 -8.70
CA ILE A 190 -20.56 3.78 -7.57
C ILE A 190 -20.11 4.43 -6.23
N GLY A 191 -19.61 5.66 -6.28
CA GLY A 191 -19.20 6.44 -5.10
C GLY A 191 -18.14 5.70 -4.30
N VAL A 192 -18.30 5.66 -2.98
CA VAL A 192 -17.31 5.12 -2.03
C VAL A 192 -17.02 3.63 -2.24
N ASN A 193 -17.99 2.85 -2.74
CA ASN A 193 -17.75 1.43 -3.06
C ASN A 193 -16.89 1.25 -4.33
N GLY A 194 -16.88 2.22 -5.24
CA GLY A 194 -16.01 2.20 -6.43
C GLY A 194 -14.54 2.34 -6.04
N ILE A 195 -14.25 3.12 -5.00
CA ILE A 195 -12.91 3.32 -4.43
C ILE A 195 -12.41 2.04 -3.75
N ALA A 196 -13.27 1.36 -3.02
CA ALA A 196 -12.92 0.07 -2.42
C ALA A 196 -12.64 -1.01 -3.48
N LEU A 197 -13.35 -0.96 -4.61
CA LEU A 197 -13.13 -1.86 -5.76
C LEU A 197 -11.83 -1.54 -6.50
N THR A 198 -11.44 -0.27 -6.61
CA THR A 198 -10.13 0.09 -7.18
C THR A 198 -8.98 -0.40 -6.31
N ASN A 199 -9.18 -0.40 -4.99
CA ASN A 199 -8.19 -0.84 -4.03
C ASN A 199 -8.00 -2.37 -3.98
N ILE A 200 -8.89 -3.16 -4.57
CA ILE A 200 -8.68 -4.61 -4.78
C ILE A 200 -7.45 -4.86 -5.66
N LEU A 201 -7.17 -3.96 -6.62
CA LEU A 201 -5.93 -3.99 -7.37
C LEU A 201 -4.79 -3.39 -6.54
N PRO A 202 -3.54 -3.84 -6.76
CA PRO A 202 -2.41 -3.39 -5.95
C PRO A 202 -2.25 -1.88 -6.00
N GLU A 203 -2.69 -1.21 -4.94
CA GLU A 203 -2.63 0.23 -4.85
C GLU A 203 -1.17 0.68 -4.76
N SER A 204 -0.86 1.78 -5.44
CA SER A 204 0.40 2.49 -5.28
C SER A 204 0.36 3.20 -3.94
N VAL A 205 0.60 2.45 -2.86
CA VAL A 205 0.84 2.96 -1.50
C VAL A 205 2.33 3.05 -1.26
#